data_AF-A0A4U0VXZ9-F1
#
_entry.id   AF-A0A4U0VXZ9-F1
#
_cell.length_a   1.000
_cell.length_b   1.000
_cell.length_c   1.000
_cell.angle_alpha   90.00
_cell.angle_beta   90.00
_cell.angle_gamma   90.00
#
_symmetry.space_group_name_H-M   'P 1'
#
loop_
_entity.id
_entity.type
_entity.pdbx_description
1 polymer ?
#
loop_
_entity_poly.entity_id
_entity_poly.type
_entity_poly.pdbx_seq_one_letter_code
_entity_poly.pdbx_strand_id
1 'polypeptide(L)'
;MVSYYDELEIEDFAWDDAKKVFHYPCPCGDRFEITRAQLAKGEEVATCPSCSLLVRVVYDLMDYEDYDEDEEEGEQEEANESVIPELDPSVDFDARRAAYMRQMRFGLFVRMALLALVINPSLTA
;
A
#
# COMPACT_ATOMS: atom_id res chain seq x y z
N MET A 1 -17.16 -29.86 10.91
CA MET A 1 -16.31 -28.68 11.10
C MET A 1 -15.01 -28.96 10.39
N VAL A 2 -14.68 -28.18 9.37
CA VAL A 2 -13.34 -28.21 8.77
C VAL A 2 -12.44 -27.47 9.76
N SER A 3 -11.35 -28.11 10.19
CA SER A 3 -10.36 -27.51 11.09
C SER A 3 -9.19 -27.02 10.27
N TYR A 4 -8.98 -25.71 10.24
CA TYR A 4 -7.81 -25.10 9.64
C TYR A 4 -6.64 -25.16 10.62
N TYR A 5 -5.44 -25.38 10.10
CA TYR A 5 -4.21 -25.37 10.90
C TYR A 5 -3.82 -23.93 11.28
N ASP A 6 -3.96 -23.01 10.34
CA ASP A 6 -3.65 -21.60 10.50
C ASP A 6 -4.46 -20.71 9.54
N GLU A 7 -4.47 -19.41 9.81
CA GLU A 7 -5.00 -18.36 8.93
C GLU A 7 -3.82 -17.46 8.52
N LEU A 8 -3.53 -17.42 7.23
CA LEU A 8 -2.37 -16.71 6.67
C LEU A 8 -2.84 -15.72 5.61
N GLU A 9 -2.19 -14.57 5.53
CA GLU A 9 -2.47 -13.56 4.51
C GLU A 9 -1.80 -13.96 3.19
N ILE A 10 -2.34 -13.53 2.04
CA ILE A 10 -1.83 -13.94 0.72
C ILE A 10 -0.40 -13.43 0.46
N GLU A 11 -0.03 -12.33 1.11
CA GLU A 11 1.28 -11.66 1.08
C GLU A 11 2.39 -12.53 1.71
N ASP A 12 2.04 -13.44 2.62
CA ASP A 12 2.98 -14.39 3.21
C ASP A 12 3.33 -15.54 2.26
N PHE A 13 2.55 -15.74 1.19
CA PHE A 13 2.80 -16.79 0.22
C PHE A 13 3.81 -16.32 -0.83
N ALA A 14 4.76 -17.20 -1.16
CA ALA A 14 5.65 -16.95 -2.27
C ALA A 14 4.94 -17.24 -3.60
N TRP A 15 5.03 -16.32 -4.55
CA TRP A 15 4.47 -16.50 -5.89
C TRP A 15 5.46 -17.23 -6.82
N ASP A 16 4.98 -18.27 -7.50
CA ASP A 16 5.71 -18.95 -8.58
C ASP A 16 5.10 -18.58 -9.95
N ASP A 17 5.81 -17.74 -10.70
CA ASP A 17 5.39 -17.29 -12.04
C ASP A 17 5.28 -18.41 -13.07
N ALA A 18 6.08 -19.47 -12.95
CA ALA A 18 6.10 -20.54 -13.94
C ALA A 18 4.84 -21.42 -13.84
N LYS A 19 4.32 -21.59 -12.62
CA LYS A 19 3.14 -22.42 -12.35
C LYS A 19 1.88 -21.61 -12.07
N LYS A 20 2.00 -20.30 -11.83
CA LYS A 20 0.91 -19.40 -11.41
C LYS A 20 0.24 -19.89 -10.12
N VAL A 21 1.08 -20.27 -9.15
CA VAL A 21 0.71 -20.88 -7.87
C VAL A 21 1.40 -20.13 -6.73
N PHE A 22 0.64 -19.86 -5.68
CA PHE A 22 1.14 -19.37 -4.40
C PHE A 22 1.56 -20.56 -3.53
N HIS A 23 2.74 -20.46 -2.89
CA HIS A 23 3.28 -21.52 -2.06
C HIS A 23 3.78 -21.05 -0.70
N TYR A 24 3.54 -21.87 0.32
CA TYR A 24 3.96 -21.59 1.70
C TYR A 24 4.58 -22.85 2.35
N PRO A 25 5.69 -22.74 3.11
CA PRO A 25 6.36 -23.89 3.70
C PRO A 25 5.48 -24.58 4.76
N CYS A 26 5.24 -25.88 4.60
CA CYS A 26 4.47 -26.67 5.55
C CYS A 26 5.38 -27.32 6.59
N PRO A 27 4.98 -27.40 7.89
CA PRO A 27 5.74 -28.09 8.93
C PRO A 27 6.00 -29.59 8.65
N CYS A 28 5.30 -30.19 7.67
CA CYS A 28 5.54 -31.58 7.25
C CYS A 28 6.74 -31.75 6.28
N GLY A 29 7.34 -30.64 5.83
CA GLY A 29 8.49 -30.64 4.91
C GLY A 29 8.14 -30.41 3.43
N ASP A 30 6.85 -30.40 3.10
CA ASP A 30 6.33 -30.01 1.79
C ASP A 30 5.82 -28.56 1.80
N ARG A 31 5.06 -28.16 0.78
CA ARG A 31 4.51 -26.82 0.63
C ARG A 31 3.00 -26.87 0.41
N PHE A 32 2.30 -25.90 0.98
CA PHE A 32 0.92 -25.61 0.60
C PHE A 32 0.93 -24.99 -0.78
N GLU A 33 -0.07 -25.32 -1.60
CA GLU A 33 -0.22 -24.79 -2.96
C GLU A 33 -1.67 -24.32 -3.16
N ILE A 34 -1.83 -23.12 -3.72
CA ILE A 34 -3.12 -22.56 -4.16
C ILE A 34 -2.94 -21.77 -5.46
N THR A 35 -3.85 -21.92 -6.41
CA THR A 35 -3.76 -21.25 -7.72
C THR A 35 -4.46 -19.89 -7.71
N ARG A 36 -3.99 -18.94 -8.52
CA ARG A 36 -4.69 -17.66 -8.72
C ARG A 36 -6.14 -17.84 -9.20
N ALA A 37 -6.38 -18.84 -10.05
CA ALA A 37 -7.71 -19.15 -10.55
C ALA A 37 -8.67 -19.71 -9.48
N GLN A 38 -8.15 -20.21 -8.35
CA GLN A 38 -8.97 -20.63 -7.20
C GLN A 38 -9.34 -19.42 -6.35
N LEU A 39 -8.40 -18.51 -6.10
CA LEU A 39 -8.67 -17.24 -5.42
C LEU A 39 -9.72 -16.41 -6.17
N ALA A 40 -9.59 -16.30 -7.51
CA ALA A 40 -10.59 -15.61 -8.35
C ALA A 40 -11.99 -16.24 -8.31
N LYS A 41 -12.12 -17.49 -7.85
CA LYS A 41 -13.42 -18.18 -7.68
C LYS A 41 -14.00 -18.07 -6.28
N GLY A 42 -13.30 -17.41 -5.34
CA GLY A 42 -13.71 -17.38 -3.94
C GLY A 42 -13.16 -18.53 -3.09
N GLU A 43 -12.23 -19.35 -3.60
CA GLU A 43 -11.70 -20.50 -2.85
C GLU A 43 -10.47 -20.07 -2.01
N GLU A 44 -10.64 -20.05 -0.69
CA GLU A 44 -9.64 -19.58 0.29
C GLU A 44 -8.85 -20.71 0.99
N VAL A 45 -8.87 -21.93 0.45
CA VAL A 45 -8.29 -23.11 1.13
C VAL A 45 -7.04 -23.59 0.40
N ALA A 46 -5.87 -23.38 0.99
CA ALA A 46 -4.63 -23.94 0.46
C ALA A 46 -4.40 -25.36 1.02
N THR A 47 -3.98 -26.27 0.15
CA THR A 47 -3.84 -27.69 0.47
C THR A 47 -2.40 -28.13 0.36
N CYS A 48 -1.95 -29.01 1.26
CA CYS A 48 -0.64 -29.65 1.15
C CYS A 48 -0.80 -31.09 0.66
N PRO A 49 -0.10 -31.50 -0.42
CA PRO A 49 -0.25 -32.82 -1.03
C PRO A 49 0.20 -33.98 -0.11
N SER A 50 1.07 -33.72 0.87
CA SER A 50 1.68 -34.77 1.68
C SER A 50 1.04 -34.97 3.05
N CYS A 51 0.53 -33.90 3.67
CA CYS A 51 0.03 -33.97 5.04
C CYS A 51 -1.46 -33.67 5.19
N SER A 52 -2.18 -33.42 4.09
CA SER A 52 -3.64 -33.13 4.08
C SER A 52 -4.07 -31.99 5.01
N LEU A 53 -3.11 -31.22 5.52
CA LEU A 53 -3.36 -30.01 6.30
C LEU A 53 -3.97 -28.97 5.38
N LEU A 54 -4.84 -28.16 5.96
CA LEU A 54 -5.54 -27.08 5.29
C LEU A 54 -5.21 -25.79 6.05
N VAL A 55 -4.82 -24.76 5.32
CA VAL A 55 -4.67 -23.40 5.85
C VAL A 55 -5.68 -22.51 5.15
N ARG A 56 -6.19 -21.53 5.89
CA ARG A 56 -7.13 -20.53 5.37
C ARG A 56 -6.34 -19.33 4.87
N VAL A 57 -6.59 -18.92 3.65
CA VAL A 57 -5.92 -17.79 3.02
C VAL A 57 -6.81 -16.56 3.12
N VAL A 58 -6.32 -15.51 3.75
CA VAL A 58 -6.99 -14.20 3.82
C VAL A 58 -6.53 -13.37 2.63
N TYR A 59 -7.46 -12.90 1.81
CA TYR A 59 -7.20 -12.06 0.64
C TYR A 59 -8.40 -11.14 0.38
N ASP A 60 -8.19 -10.05 -0.38
CA ASP A 60 -9.28 -9.23 -0.90
C ASP A 60 -9.73 -9.76 -2.27
N LEU A 61 -11.04 -9.94 -2.46
CA LEU A 61 -11.57 -10.38 -3.76
C LEU A 61 -11.34 -9.35 -4.85
N MET A 62 -11.27 -8.05 -4.51
CA MET A 62 -11.08 -6.98 -5.49
C MET A 62 -9.75 -7.09 -6.24
N ASP A 63 -8.72 -7.69 -5.63
CA ASP A 63 -7.39 -7.82 -6.23
C ASP A 63 -7.31 -8.94 -7.28
N TYR A 64 -8.31 -9.83 -7.29
CA TYR A 64 -8.34 -11.04 -8.11
C TYR A 64 -9.60 -11.16 -8.98
N GLU A 65 -10.57 -10.26 -8.83
CA GLU A 65 -11.62 -10.04 -9.81
C GLU A 65 -10.96 -9.45 -11.07
N ASP A 66 -10.73 -10.30 -12.08
CA ASP A 66 -10.43 -9.81 -13.43
C ASP A 66 -11.67 -8.99 -13.86
N TYR A 67 -11.59 -7.66 -13.75
CA TYR A 67 -12.54 -6.79 -14.42
C TYR A 67 -12.40 -7.09 -15.91
N ASP A 68 -13.37 -7.82 -16.47
CA ASP A 68 -13.59 -7.89 -17.92
C ASP A 68 -13.95 -6.47 -18.43
N GLU A 69 -13.01 -5.53 -18.38
CA GLU A 69 -13.04 -4.30 -19.15
C GLU A 69 -11.86 -4.35 -20.12
N ASP A 70 -12.20 -4.70 -21.36
CA ASP A 70 -11.46 -4.28 -22.53
C ASP A 70 -11.17 -2.77 -22.42
N GLU A 71 -10.02 -2.38 -21.88
CA GLU A 71 -9.19 -1.22 -22.27
C GLU A 71 -8.03 -1.02 -21.29
N GLU A 72 -6.94 -0.52 -21.84
CA GLU A 72 -5.60 -0.38 -21.27
C GLU A 72 -5.57 0.30 -19.89
N GLU A 73 -4.86 -0.28 -18.93
CA GLU A 73 -3.76 0.36 -18.18
C GLU A 73 -3.30 -0.60 -17.05
N GLY A 74 -2.03 -1.00 -17.10
CA GLY A 74 -1.42 -1.78 -16.04
C GLY A 74 -0.90 -0.85 -14.96
N GLU A 75 -1.31 -1.09 -13.71
CA GLU A 75 -0.64 -0.54 -12.54
C GLU A 75 -0.39 -1.68 -11.56
N GLN A 76 0.88 -2.03 -11.43
CA GLN A 76 1.42 -2.85 -10.36
C GLN A 76 1.64 -1.91 -9.16
N GLU A 77 0.75 -1.96 -8.17
CA GLU A 77 0.99 -1.36 -6.86
C GLU A 77 1.39 -2.44 -5.86
N GLU A 78 2.68 -2.80 -5.80
CA GLU A 78 3.29 -3.33 -4.58
C GLU A 78 4.75 -2.84 -4.48
N ALA A 79 4.98 -1.83 -3.65
CA ALA A 79 6.28 -1.50 -3.10
C ALA A 79 6.14 -0.68 -1.82
N ASN A 80 5.74 -1.33 -0.72
CA ASN A 80 6.01 -0.87 0.63
C ASN A 80 7.19 -1.67 1.24
N GLU A 81 8.38 -1.51 0.69
CA GLU A 81 9.61 -1.78 1.45
C GLU A 81 10.56 -0.61 1.21
N SER A 82 10.98 0.01 2.31
CA SER A 82 11.77 1.22 2.37
C SER A 82 13.08 1.15 1.58
N VAL A 83 13.14 1.84 0.44
CA VAL A 83 14.39 2.31 -0.16
C VAL A 83 14.20 3.78 -0.47
N ILE A 84 14.86 4.63 0.33
CA ILE A 84 15.02 6.05 0.02
C ILE A 84 15.73 6.12 -1.34
N PRO A 85 15.13 6.65 -2.42
CA PRO A 85 15.89 6.90 -3.64
C PRO A 85 16.86 8.03 -3.30
N GLU A 86 18.16 7.74 -3.34
CA GLU A 86 19.17 8.79 -3.36
C GLU A 86 18.83 9.72 -4.52
N LEU A 87 18.42 10.95 -4.21
CA LEU A 87 18.12 11.95 -5.23
C LEU A 87 19.37 12.18 -6.08
N ASP A 88 19.24 11.94 -7.38
CA ASP A 88 20.25 12.29 -8.37
C ASP A 88 20.49 13.82 -8.32
N PRO A 89 21.74 14.28 -8.11
CA PRO A 89 22.07 15.70 -8.01
C PRO A 89 21.92 16.48 -9.33
N SER A 90 21.50 15.83 -10.43
CA SER A 90 21.25 16.48 -11.72
C SER A 90 19.80 16.96 -11.92
N VAL A 91 18.88 16.63 -11.01
CA VAL A 91 17.54 17.25 -11.00
C VAL A 91 17.68 18.64 -10.38
N ASP A 92 17.88 19.65 -11.22
CA ASP A 92 17.86 21.06 -10.84
C ASP A 92 16.59 21.35 -10.01
N PHE A 93 16.79 21.48 -8.69
CA PHE A 93 15.76 21.91 -7.75
C PHE A 93 15.39 23.35 -8.11
N ASP A 94 14.38 23.49 -8.97
CA ASP A 94 13.95 24.75 -9.54
C ASP A 94 13.61 25.75 -8.41
N ALA A 95 14.47 26.77 -8.26
CA ALA A 95 14.41 27.80 -7.22
C ALA A 95 13.11 28.64 -7.22
N ARG A 96 12.18 28.34 -8.15
CA ARG A 96 10.87 28.99 -8.29
C ARG A 96 9.83 28.54 -7.28
N ARG A 97 9.93 27.35 -6.66
CA ARG A 97 8.99 26.92 -5.59
C ARG A 97 9.30 27.52 -4.22
N ALA A 98 10.55 27.92 -3.95
CA ALA A 98 10.94 28.59 -2.72
C ALA A 98 10.32 30.00 -2.57
N ALA A 99 9.88 30.62 -3.67
CA ALA A 99 9.18 31.90 -3.67
C ALA A 99 7.72 31.77 -3.16
N TYR A 100 7.05 30.63 -3.39
CA TYR A 100 5.63 30.49 -3.06
C TYR A 100 5.37 30.39 -1.55
N MET A 101 6.31 29.84 -0.77
CA MET A 101 6.23 29.75 0.70
C MET A 101 6.60 31.05 1.44
N ARG A 102 6.98 32.13 0.73
CA ARG A 102 7.20 33.45 1.36
C ARG A 102 6.02 34.41 1.19
N GLN A 103 5.09 34.12 0.28
CA GLN A 103 3.96 35.02 0.01
C GLN A 103 2.88 34.98 1.11
N MET A 104 2.76 33.89 1.88
CA MET A 104 1.70 33.76 2.91
C MET A 104 2.06 34.38 4.27
N ARG A 105 3.32 34.75 4.51
CA ARG A 105 3.72 35.31 5.82
C ARG A 105 3.27 36.76 5.99
N PHE A 106 3.25 37.59 4.94
CA PHE A 106 2.92 39.01 5.09
C PHE A 106 1.42 39.28 5.33
N GLY A 107 0.51 38.42 4.83
CA GLY A 107 -0.93 38.60 5.00
C GLY A 107 -1.44 38.35 6.43
N LEU A 108 -0.83 37.42 7.16
CA LEU A 108 -1.23 37.08 8.53
C LEU A 108 -0.76 38.14 9.54
N PHE A 109 0.44 38.70 9.36
CA PHE A 109 0.99 39.73 10.25
C PHE A 109 0.23 41.06 10.17
N VAL A 110 -0.21 41.48 8.97
CA VAL A 110 -0.99 42.73 8.82
C VAL A 110 -2.36 42.63 9.50
N ARG A 111 -3.04 41.47 9.38
CA ARG A 111 -4.33 41.25 10.07
C ARG A 111 -4.18 41.18 11.59
N MET A 112 -3.12 40.56 12.09
CA MET A 112 -2.84 40.51 13.54
C MET A 112 -2.47 41.89 14.11
N ALA A 113 -1.72 42.72 13.38
CA ALA A 113 -1.38 44.07 13.81
C ALA A 113 -2.61 45.01 13.85
N LEU A 114 -3.50 44.91 12.86
CA LEU A 114 -4.75 45.70 12.84
C LEU A 114 -5.71 45.29 13.96
N LEU A 115 -5.84 43.99 14.25
CA LEU A 115 -6.63 43.52 15.39
C LEU A 115 -6.05 43.99 16.73
N ALA A 116 -4.72 44.01 16.89
CA ALA A 116 -4.07 44.52 18.09
C ALA A 116 -4.34 46.03 18.32
N LEU A 117 -4.38 46.83 17.25
CA LEU A 117 -4.70 48.26 17.31
C LEU A 117 -6.16 48.53 17.71
N VAL A 118 -7.10 47.67 17.29
CA VAL A 118 -8.53 47.83 17.64
C VAL A 118 -8.82 47.36 19.06
N ILE A 119 -8.08 46.37 19.58
CA ILE A 119 -8.33 45.75 20.89
C ILE A 119 -7.57 46.49 22.03
N ASN A 120 -6.50 47.25 21.75
CA ASN A 120 -5.74 48.00 22.76
C ASN A 120 -5.37 49.43 22.32
N PRO A 121 -6.22 50.45 22.56
CA PRO A 121 -5.89 51.84 22.23
C PRO A 121 -4.91 52.52 23.21
N SER A 122 -4.42 51.83 24.25
CA SER A 122 -3.55 52.40 25.29
C SER A 122 -2.04 52.22 25.04
N LEU A 123 -1.62 51.63 23.91
CA LEU A 123 -0.19 51.43 23.58
C LEU A 123 0.40 52.46 22.60
N THR A 124 -0.34 53.53 22.27
CA THR A 124 0.18 54.65 21.48
C THR A 124 0.08 55.94 22.30
N ALA A 125 1.08 56.18 23.14
CA ALA A 125 1.48 57.52 23.60
C ALA A 125 2.87 57.81 23.05
#